data_AF-A0A0R1VXI3-F1
#
_entry.id   AF-A0A0R1VXI3-F1
#
_cell.length_a   1.000
_cell.length_b   1.000
_cell.length_c   1.000
_cell.angle_alpha   90.00
_cell.angle_beta   90.00
_cell.angle_gamma   90.00
#
_symmetry.space_group_name_H-M   'P 1'
#
loop_
_entity.id
_entity.type
_entity.pdbx_description
1 polymer ?
#
loop_
_entity_poly.entity_id
_entity_poly.type
_entity_poly.pdbx_seq_one_letter_code
_entity_poly.pdbx_strand_id
1 'polypeptide(L)'
;MAIGVALVLLHVLLVMVPDTAFLNGVRVDHISLSEWIGFNGSQQFALAFFLILPLTASLGVGLILLEDLTSGFSLRVLGNTRIHYLPRLLTLTFLDGFMTGALPLAIDAFFAVLYFPNLAADLVLNRSLINPKVTFFSALAFHRPLQLMIVYILIVGCGAGLFALMGCLFGAVFQNVYLDLAGPLIVTLILTVAAEVFPKVIVSPDAVIAPMSPNFLPEFRVVVIGFIVSLIAMIGGITSIAKAKTQI
;
A
#
# COMPACT_ATOMS: atom_id res chain seq x y z
N MET A 1 1.30 -8.01 -8.01
CA MET A 1 0.12 -7.50 -8.75
C MET A 1 -1.06 -8.48 -8.92
N ALA A 2 -0.91 -9.65 -9.57
CA ALA A 2 -2.06 -10.51 -9.95
C ALA A 2 -2.97 -10.94 -8.78
N ILE A 3 -2.38 -11.27 -7.63
CA ILE A 3 -3.11 -11.65 -6.42
C ILE A 3 -4.01 -10.51 -5.92
N GLY A 4 -3.50 -9.28 -5.91
CA GLY A 4 -4.28 -8.10 -5.52
C GLY A 4 -5.46 -7.84 -6.45
N VAL A 5 -5.26 -8.00 -7.76
CA VAL A 5 -6.37 -7.88 -8.74
C VAL A 5 -7.40 -8.98 -8.54
N ALA A 6 -6.98 -10.23 -8.32
CA ALA A 6 -7.90 -11.34 -8.06
C ALA A 6 -8.76 -11.10 -6.81
N LEU A 7 -8.15 -10.56 -5.74
CA LEU A 7 -8.86 -10.23 -4.50
C LEU A 7 -9.90 -9.13 -4.74
N VAL A 8 -9.54 -8.08 -5.47
CA VAL A 8 -10.47 -7.01 -5.86
C VAL A 8 -11.62 -7.54 -6.72
N LEU A 9 -11.34 -8.40 -7.70
CA LEU A 9 -12.39 -9.00 -8.52
C LEU A 9 -13.32 -9.90 -7.69
N LEU A 10 -12.78 -10.62 -6.71
CA LEU A 10 -13.57 -11.42 -5.77
C LEU A 10 -14.47 -10.52 -4.92
N HIS A 11 -13.96 -9.38 -4.44
CA HIS A 11 -14.74 -8.37 -3.73
C HIS A 11 -15.88 -7.83 -4.59
N VAL A 12 -15.61 -7.49 -5.85
CA VAL A 12 -16.64 -7.02 -6.79
C VAL A 12 -17.74 -8.07 -6.98
N LEU A 13 -17.37 -9.33 -7.21
CA LEU A 13 -18.32 -10.41 -7.49
C LEU A 13 -19.14 -10.84 -6.27
N LEU A 14 -18.52 -10.87 -5.09
CA LEU A 14 -19.14 -11.42 -3.87
C LEU A 14 -19.79 -10.36 -2.98
N VAL A 15 -19.44 -9.08 -3.14
CA VAL A 15 -19.96 -7.97 -2.32
C VAL A 15 -20.67 -6.96 -3.19
N MET A 16 -19.94 -6.27 -4.08
CA MET A 16 -20.52 -5.16 -4.86
C MET A 16 -21.71 -5.58 -5.73
N VAL A 17 -21.60 -6.68 -6.47
CA VAL A 17 -22.69 -7.15 -7.36
C VAL A 17 -23.95 -7.52 -6.57
N PRO A 18 -23.89 -8.35 -5.51
CA PRO A 18 -25.04 -8.57 -4.65
C PRO A 18 -25.65 -7.30 -4.07
N ASP A 19 -24.82 -6.34 -3.66
CA ASP A 19 -25.29 -5.11 -3.00
C ASP A 19 -26.03 -4.16 -3.95
N THR A 20 -25.90 -4.33 -5.27
CA THR A 20 -26.74 -3.61 -6.24
C THR A 20 -28.24 -3.87 -6.07
N ALA A 21 -28.63 -5.00 -5.46
CA ALA A 21 -30.03 -5.29 -5.16
C ALA A 21 -30.65 -4.30 -4.16
N PHE A 22 -29.83 -3.61 -3.37
CA PHE A 22 -30.27 -2.59 -2.40
C PHE A 22 -30.42 -1.20 -3.00
N LEU A 23 -30.13 -1.01 -4.29
CA LEU A 23 -30.34 0.23 -5.04
C LEU A 23 -31.82 0.42 -5.43
N ASN A 24 -32.72 0.27 -4.45
CA ASN A 24 -34.17 0.35 -4.62
C ASN A 24 -34.74 1.77 -4.39
N GLY A 25 -33.88 2.76 -4.15
CA GLY A 25 -34.27 4.16 -3.88
C GLY A 25 -34.82 4.41 -2.47
N VAL A 26 -34.93 3.38 -1.63
CA VAL A 26 -35.37 3.49 -0.23
C VAL A 26 -34.17 3.67 0.70
N ARG A 27 -33.02 3.06 0.36
CA ARG A 27 -31.78 3.22 1.11
C ARG A 27 -30.75 4.05 0.33
N VAL A 28 -30.05 4.93 1.03
CA VAL A 28 -29.02 5.84 0.48
C VAL A 28 -27.65 5.60 1.15
N ASP A 29 -27.52 4.48 1.85
CA ASP A 29 -26.30 4.03 2.53
C ASP A 29 -25.29 3.39 1.55
N HIS A 30 -25.76 2.78 0.46
CA HIS A 30 -24.92 2.18 -0.57
C HIS A 30 -24.50 3.20 -1.65
N ILE A 31 -23.34 3.84 -1.43
CA ILE A 31 -22.71 4.79 -2.36
C ILE A 31 -21.35 4.27 -2.81
N SER A 32 -20.82 4.83 -3.91
CA SER A 32 -19.52 4.41 -4.46
C SER A 32 -18.38 4.40 -3.42
N LEU A 33 -18.37 5.37 -2.50
CA LEU A 33 -17.36 5.45 -1.45
C LEU A 33 -17.52 4.34 -0.40
N SER A 34 -18.73 4.07 0.06
CA SER A 34 -18.99 3.08 1.12
C SER A 34 -18.83 1.65 0.63
N GLU A 35 -19.01 1.40 -0.66
CA GLU A 35 -18.85 0.07 -1.25
C GLU A 35 -17.44 -0.24 -1.72
N TRP A 36 -16.61 0.79 -1.91
CA TRP A 36 -15.20 0.60 -2.22
C TRP A 36 -14.47 -0.15 -1.11
N ILE A 37 -13.58 -1.08 -1.49
CA ILE A 37 -12.85 -1.97 -0.58
C ILE A 37 -12.15 -1.22 0.57
N GLY A 38 -11.80 0.06 0.37
CA GLY A 38 -11.20 0.92 1.38
C GLY A 38 -12.11 1.31 2.56
N PHE A 39 -13.41 1.48 2.31
CA PHE A 39 -14.40 1.97 3.31
C PHE A 39 -15.59 1.02 3.49
N ASN A 40 -15.56 -0.16 2.86
CA ASN A 40 -16.60 -1.17 3.02
C ASN A 40 -16.78 -1.57 4.48
N GLY A 41 -18.03 -1.53 4.96
CA GLY A 41 -18.36 -1.80 6.37
C GLY A 41 -18.01 -3.22 6.84
N SER A 42 -17.92 -4.20 5.93
CA SER A 42 -17.52 -5.57 6.27
C SER A 42 -16.02 -5.71 6.53
N GLN A 43 -15.18 -4.86 5.91
CA GLN A 43 -13.71 -4.81 5.99
C GLN A 43 -12.94 -6.11 5.70
N GLN A 44 -13.58 -7.25 5.46
CA GLN A 44 -12.91 -8.54 5.32
C GLN A 44 -11.91 -8.55 4.14
N PHE A 45 -12.35 -8.06 2.99
CA PHE A 45 -11.50 -7.93 1.80
C PHE A 45 -10.42 -6.87 1.97
N ALA A 46 -10.73 -5.77 2.66
CA ALA A 46 -9.76 -4.73 2.98
C ALA A 46 -8.60 -5.30 3.82
N LEU A 47 -8.93 -5.99 4.92
CA LEU A 47 -7.95 -6.62 5.80
C LEU A 47 -7.11 -7.64 5.05
N ALA A 48 -7.74 -8.51 4.25
CA ALA A 48 -7.01 -9.48 3.43
C ALA A 48 -6.06 -8.81 2.45
N PHE A 49 -6.50 -7.74 1.77
CA PHE A 49 -5.68 -6.98 0.83
C PHE A 49 -4.48 -6.31 1.50
N PHE A 50 -4.69 -5.57 2.60
CA PHE A 50 -3.62 -4.86 3.29
C PHE A 50 -2.64 -5.80 4.00
N LEU A 51 -3.10 -6.97 4.44
CA LEU A 51 -2.25 -8.01 5.03
C LEU A 51 -1.28 -8.60 4.00
N ILE A 52 -1.76 -8.94 2.79
CA ILE A 52 -0.90 -9.54 1.75
C ILE A 52 -0.10 -8.50 0.96
N LEU A 53 -0.48 -7.22 1.05
CA LEU A 53 0.13 -6.15 0.26
C LEU A 53 1.66 -6.08 0.40
N PRO A 54 2.27 -6.12 1.61
CA PRO A 54 3.73 -6.07 1.75
C PRO A 54 4.43 -7.22 1.02
N LEU A 55 3.85 -8.42 1.05
CA LEU A 55 4.40 -9.61 0.38
C LEU A 55 4.28 -9.49 -1.15
N THR A 56 3.11 -9.08 -1.64
CA THR A 56 2.88 -8.96 -3.08
C THR A 56 3.63 -7.81 -3.71
N ALA A 57 3.92 -6.74 -2.96
CA ALA A 57 4.71 -5.61 -3.42
C ALA A 57 6.19 -5.96 -3.62
N SER A 58 6.74 -6.91 -2.84
CA SER A 58 8.11 -7.42 -3.06
C SER A 58 8.22 -8.36 -4.26
N LEU A 59 7.11 -8.97 -4.71
CA LEU A 59 7.08 -9.87 -5.85
C LEU A 59 7.12 -9.08 -7.18
N GLY A 60 8.32 -8.68 -7.59
CA GLY A 60 8.51 -8.05 -8.89
C GLY A 60 9.95 -7.58 -9.15
N VAL A 61 10.11 -6.35 -9.62
CA VAL A 61 11.40 -5.82 -10.11
C VAL A 61 12.48 -5.79 -9.02
N GLY A 62 12.08 -5.78 -7.74
CA GLY A 62 12.98 -5.90 -6.59
C GLY A 62 13.86 -7.16 -6.62
N LEU A 63 13.37 -8.27 -7.19
CA LEU A 63 14.13 -9.51 -7.32
C LEU A 63 15.30 -9.40 -8.30
N ILE A 64 15.13 -8.61 -9.37
CA ILE A 64 16.21 -8.34 -10.33
C ILE A 64 17.32 -7.54 -9.65
N LEU A 65 16.93 -6.49 -8.91
CA LEU A 65 17.87 -5.69 -8.11
C LEU A 65 18.58 -6.55 -7.06
N LEU A 66 17.87 -7.48 -6.43
CA LEU A 66 18.46 -8.40 -5.47
C LEU A 66 19.44 -9.37 -6.13
N GLU A 67 19.13 -9.93 -7.30
CA GLU A 67 20.02 -10.81 -8.06
C GLU A 67 21.31 -10.09 -8.46
N ASP A 68 21.19 -8.82 -8.88
CA ASP A 68 22.33 -7.95 -9.18
C ASP A 68 23.19 -7.67 -7.95
N LEU A 69 22.54 -7.41 -6.80
CA LEU A 69 23.23 -7.16 -5.53
C LEU A 69 23.85 -8.44 -4.96
N THR A 70 23.26 -9.61 -5.17
CA THR A 70 23.80 -10.88 -4.65
C THR A 70 24.97 -11.37 -5.51
N SER A 71 24.78 -11.44 -6.82
CA SER A 71 25.81 -11.88 -7.79
C SER A 71 26.94 -10.87 -7.97
N GLY A 72 26.64 -9.57 -7.93
CA GLY A 72 27.59 -8.49 -8.19
C GLY A 72 28.17 -8.47 -9.60
N PHE A 73 27.66 -9.30 -10.52
CA PHE A 73 28.20 -9.42 -11.88
C PHE A 73 27.82 -8.21 -12.74
N SER A 74 26.53 -7.88 -12.80
CA SER A 74 26.00 -6.73 -13.54
C SER A 74 26.63 -5.41 -13.09
N LEU A 75 26.79 -5.23 -11.78
CA LEU A 75 27.42 -4.04 -11.18
C LEU A 75 28.90 -3.88 -11.56
N ARG A 76 29.62 -4.98 -11.81
CA ARG A 76 31.01 -4.96 -12.27
C ARG A 76 31.11 -4.73 -13.77
N VAL A 77 30.28 -5.39 -14.57
CA VAL A 77 30.25 -5.27 -16.04
C VAL A 77 29.91 -3.84 -16.47
N LEU A 78 29.02 -3.17 -15.76
CA LEU A 78 28.54 -1.83 -16.12
C LEU A 78 29.58 -0.71 -15.88
N GLY A 79 30.64 -0.94 -15.11
CA GLY A 79 31.71 0.04 -14.86
C GLY A 79 31.17 1.42 -14.45
N ASN A 80 31.45 2.46 -15.26
CA ASN A 80 30.99 3.84 -15.01
C ASN A 80 29.49 4.07 -15.26
N THR A 81 28.81 3.22 -16.05
CA THR A 81 27.37 3.41 -16.34
C THR A 81 26.46 3.06 -15.15
N ARG A 82 27.02 2.42 -14.11
CA ARG A 82 26.32 2.05 -12.87
C ARG A 82 25.64 3.22 -12.16
N ILE A 83 26.20 4.44 -12.29
CA ILE A 83 25.69 5.65 -11.63
C ILE A 83 24.29 6.02 -12.14
N HIS A 84 23.94 5.59 -13.35
CA HIS A 84 22.62 5.77 -13.94
C HIS A 84 21.75 4.50 -13.81
N TYR A 85 22.39 3.34 -13.76
CA TYR A 85 21.69 2.05 -13.66
C TYR A 85 21.00 1.86 -12.31
N LEU A 86 21.73 2.04 -11.19
CA LEU A 86 21.20 1.74 -9.86
C LEU A 86 20.02 2.65 -9.47
N PRO A 87 20.05 3.99 -9.68
CA PRO A 87 18.90 4.83 -9.42
C PRO A 87 17.70 4.45 -10.28
N ARG A 88 17.92 4.10 -11.55
CA ARG A 88 16.85 3.64 -12.45
C ARG A 88 16.20 2.37 -11.91
N LEU A 89 17.00 1.39 -11.49
CA LEU A 89 16.45 0.14 -10.97
C LEU A 89 15.71 0.35 -9.64
N LEU A 90 16.23 1.19 -8.74
CA LEU A 90 15.52 1.61 -7.53
C LEU A 90 14.17 2.29 -7.84
N THR A 91 14.13 3.19 -8.82
CA THR A 91 12.86 3.83 -9.24
C THR A 91 11.89 2.83 -9.84
N LEU A 92 12.38 1.85 -10.61
CA LEU A 92 11.52 0.81 -11.18
C LEU A 92 10.98 -0.12 -10.09
N THR A 93 11.79 -0.51 -9.10
CA THR A 93 11.35 -1.30 -7.95
C THR A 93 10.27 -0.56 -7.14
N PHE A 94 10.46 0.74 -6.89
CA PHE A 94 9.44 1.54 -6.21
C PHE A 94 8.15 1.65 -7.04
N LEU A 95 8.26 1.93 -8.34
CA LEU A 95 7.10 2.06 -9.23
C LEU A 95 6.33 0.75 -9.39
N ASP A 96 7.02 -0.38 -9.43
CA ASP A 96 6.43 -1.71 -9.49
C ASP A 96 5.65 -2.05 -8.21
N GLY A 97 6.22 -1.76 -7.04
CA GLY A 97 5.49 -1.83 -5.77
C GLY A 97 4.28 -0.89 -5.75
N PHE A 98 4.47 0.35 -6.21
CA PHE A 98 3.40 1.35 -6.30
C PHE A 98 2.23 0.88 -7.18
N MET A 99 2.52 0.35 -8.36
CA MET A 99 1.50 -0.20 -9.26
C MET A 99 0.82 -1.43 -8.65
N THR A 100 1.57 -2.27 -7.92
CA THR A 100 1.00 -3.45 -7.25
C THR A 100 -0.05 -3.09 -6.20
N GLY A 101 0.09 -1.97 -5.48
CA GLY A 101 -0.93 -1.48 -4.55
C GLY A 101 -2.01 -0.63 -5.21
N ALA A 102 -1.62 0.33 -6.05
CA ALA A 102 -2.53 1.33 -6.61
C ALA A 102 -3.47 0.76 -7.67
N LEU A 103 -2.98 -0.12 -8.55
CA LEU A 103 -3.74 -0.59 -9.71
C LEU A 103 -4.94 -1.46 -9.28
N PRO A 104 -4.82 -2.45 -8.38
CA PRO A 104 -5.98 -3.19 -7.89
C PRO A 104 -7.03 -2.28 -7.26
N LEU A 105 -6.62 -1.33 -6.40
CA LEU A 105 -7.54 -0.41 -5.76
C LEU A 105 -8.23 0.54 -6.75
N ALA A 106 -7.55 0.94 -7.81
CA ALA A 106 -8.13 1.73 -8.89
C ALA A 106 -9.17 0.93 -9.69
N ILE A 107 -8.93 -0.37 -9.93
CA ILE A 107 -9.93 -1.26 -10.53
C ILE A 107 -11.15 -1.39 -9.63
N ASP A 108 -10.95 -1.59 -8.32
CA ASP A 108 -12.06 -1.68 -7.35
C ASP A 108 -12.89 -0.38 -7.34
N ALA A 109 -12.20 0.77 -7.30
CA ALA A 109 -12.82 2.09 -7.34
C ALA A 109 -13.61 2.31 -8.63
N PHE A 110 -13.09 1.85 -9.77
CA PHE A 110 -13.78 1.94 -11.05
C PHE A 110 -15.10 1.16 -11.03
N PHE A 111 -15.11 -0.06 -10.51
CA PHE A 111 -16.34 -0.84 -10.37
C PHE A 111 -17.31 -0.22 -9.35
N ALA A 112 -16.81 0.30 -8.23
CA ALA A 112 -17.64 0.98 -7.24
C ALA A 112 -18.40 2.17 -7.86
N VAL A 113 -17.74 2.96 -8.71
CA VAL A 113 -18.37 4.09 -9.42
C VAL A 113 -19.32 3.64 -10.53
N LEU A 114 -19.08 2.48 -11.12
CA LEU A 114 -19.93 1.92 -12.18
C LEU A 114 -21.24 1.35 -11.63
N TYR A 115 -21.17 0.65 -10.49
CA TYR A 115 -22.33 -0.01 -9.89
C TYR A 115 -23.14 0.89 -8.95
N PHE A 116 -22.48 1.81 -8.23
CA PHE A 116 -23.13 2.60 -7.18
C PHE A 116 -23.16 4.10 -7.49
N PRO A 117 -24.18 4.82 -7.00
CA PRO A 117 -24.28 6.25 -7.21
C PRO A 117 -23.15 6.98 -6.48
N ASN A 118 -22.53 7.92 -7.20
CA ASN A 118 -21.48 8.77 -6.65
C ASN A 118 -22.07 9.99 -5.93
N LEU A 119 -22.59 9.76 -4.73
CA LEU A 119 -23.15 10.78 -3.85
C LEU A 119 -22.19 11.09 -2.70
N ALA A 120 -22.28 12.31 -2.16
CA ALA A 120 -21.58 12.66 -0.94
C ALA A 120 -22.09 11.80 0.22
N ALA A 121 -21.18 11.39 1.11
CA ALA A 121 -21.56 10.63 2.30
C ALA A 121 -22.51 11.45 3.19
N ASP A 122 -23.50 10.79 3.80
CA ASP A 122 -24.36 11.43 4.79
C ASP A 122 -23.71 11.37 6.18
N LEU A 123 -23.71 12.50 6.91
CA LEU A 123 -23.10 12.64 8.23
C LEU A 123 -23.71 11.76 9.32
N VAL A 124 -24.98 11.39 9.19
CA VAL A 124 -25.71 10.56 10.15
C VAL A 124 -25.56 9.09 9.79
N LEU A 125 -25.71 8.73 8.51
CA LEU A 125 -25.65 7.34 8.06
C LEU A 125 -24.21 6.79 8.05
N ASN A 126 -23.21 7.59 7.65
CA ASN A 126 -21.84 7.13 7.41
C ASN A 126 -20.84 7.54 8.50
N ARG A 127 -21.34 8.02 9.65
CA ARG A 127 -20.50 8.55 10.74
C ARG A 127 -19.52 7.53 11.33
N SER A 128 -19.93 6.27 11.39
CA SER A 128 -19.12 5.17 11.92
C SER A 128 -17.96 4.81 10.98
N LEU A 129 -18.18 4.94 9.67
CA LEU A 129 -17.20 4.61 8.63
C LEU A 129 -16.19 5.74 8.41
N ILE A 130 -16.62 7.00 8.56
CA ILE A 130 -15.83 8.17 8.17
C ILE A 130 -15.59 9.05 9.39
N ASN A 131 -14.45 8.83 10.06
CA ASN A 131 -14.09 9.55 11.28
C ASN A 131 -12.69 10.19 11.13
N PRO A 132 -12.54 11.50 11.44
CA PRO A 132 -11.26 12.22 11.30
C PRO A 132 -10.10 11.64 12.13
N LYS A 133 -10.39 10.79 13.12
CA LYS A 133 -9.35 10.14 13.92
C LYS A 133 -8.77 8.87 13.28
N VAL A 134 -9.45 8.28 12.30
CA VAL A 134 -9.09 7.00 11.66
C VAL A 134 -9.01 7.09 10.14
N THR A 135 -9.32 8.26 9.58
CA THR A 135 -9.28 8.54 8.14
C THR A 135 -8.69 9.93 7.92
N PHE A 136 -7.53 9.99 7.25
CA PHE A 136 -7.00 11.22 6.68
C PHE A 136 -7.99 11.86 5.71
N PHE A 137 -8.05 13.19 5.75
CA PHE A 137 -8.88 14.00 4.85
C PHE A 137 -10.38 13.61 4.87
N SER A 138 -10.90 13.13 6.01
CA SER A 138 -12.29 12.67 6.15
C SER A 138 -13.34 13.69 5.69
N ALA A 139 -13.05 15.00 5.77
CA ALA A 139 -13.91 16.06 5.26
C ALA A 139 -14.20 15.95 3.75
N LEU A 140 -13.27 15.39 2.96
CA LEU A 140 -13.48 15.20 1.52
C LEU A 140 -14.59 14.19 1.21
N ALA A 141 -14.87 13.24 2.09
CA ALA A 141 -15.95 12.28 1.88
C ALA A 141 -17.33 12.95 1.74
N PHE A 142 -17.53 14.08 2.44
CA PHE A 142 -18.79 14.82 2.49
C PHE A 142 -18.94 15.85 1.38
N HIS A 143 -17.88 16.11 0.60
CA HIS A 143 -17.89 17.12 -0.46
C HIS A 143 -17.51 16.54 -1.84
N ARG A 144 -16.47 15.71 -1.89
CA ARG A 144 -15.85 15.19 -3.11
C ARG A 144 -15.30 13.76 -2.88
N PRO A 145 -16.17 12.74 -2.75
CA PRO A 145 -15.78 11.38 -2.38
C PRO A 145 -14.76 10.74 -3.34
N LEU A 146 -14.88 10.98 -4.65
CA LEU A 146 -13.91 10.47 -5.63
C LEU A 146 -12.49 11.00 -5.38
N GLN A 147 -12.35 12.25 -4.93
CA GLN A 147 -11.03 12.80 -4.64
C GLN A 147 -10.39 12.09 -3.44
N LEU A 148 -11.20 11.69 -2.45
CA LEU A 148 -10.73 10.91 -1.31
C LEU A 148 -10.23 9.53 -1.75
N MET A 149 -10.98 8.83 -2.61
CA MET A 149 -10.56 7.52 -3.14
C MET A 149 -9.22 7.63 -3.88
N ILE A 150 -9.06 8.64 -4.75
CA ILE A 150 -7.80 8.87 -5.48
C ILE A 150 -6.65 9.14 -4.52
N VAL A 151 -6.84 9.98 -3.50
CA VAL A 151 -5.81 10.26 -2.49
C VAL A 151 -5.36 8.97 -1.79
N TYR A 152 -6.29 8.10 -1.40
CA TYR A 152 -5.94 6.84 -0.75
C TYR A 152 -5.29 5.84 -1.69
N ILE A 153 -5.71 5.75 -2.96
CA ILE A 153 -5.02 4.93 -3.97
C ILE A 153 -3.54 5.35 -4.07
N LEU A 154 -3.26 6.66 -4.04
CA LEU A 154 -1.90 7.18 -4.06
C LEU A 154 -1.13 6.87 -2.77
N ILE A 155 -1.76 7.02 -1.60
CA ILE A 155 -1.13 6.69 -0.29
C ILE A 155 -0.76 5.20 -0.24
N VAL A 156 -1.69 4.32 -0.63
CA VAL A 156 -1.46 2.87 -0.64
C VAL A 156 -0.38 2.50 -1.67
N GLY A 157 -0.40 3.10 -2.86
CA GLY A 157 0.66 2.92 -3.85
C GLY A 157 2.02 3.32 -3.28
N CYS A 158 2.13 4.50 -2.67
CA CYS A 158 3.38 4.95 -2.05
C CYS A 158 3.87 3.98 -0.96
N GLY A 159 2.96 3.51 -0.09
CA GLY A 159 3.27 2.51 0.93
C GLY A 159 3.76 1.18 0.35
N ALA A 160 3.09 0.69 -0.71
CA ALA A 160 3.49 -0.51 -1.41
C ALA A 160 4.87 -0.38 -2.08
N GLY A 161 5.18 0.80 -2.64
CA GLY A 161 6.52 1.10 -3.16
C GLY A 161 7.62 1.05 -2.08
N LEU A 162 7.32 1.50 -0.85
CA LEU A 162 8.24 1.33 0.29
C LEU A 162 8.40 -0.14 0.68
N PHE A 163 7.33 -0.93 0.69
CA PHE A 163 7.45 -2.37 0.98
C PHE A 163 8.35 -3.09 -0.02
N ALA A 164 8.26 -2.76 -1.31
CA ALA A 164 9.16 -3.31 -2.33
C ALA A 164 10.63 -2.97 -2.08
N LEU A 165 10.93 -1.71 -1.72
CA LEU A 165 12.31 -1.30 -1.37
C LEU A 165 12.79 -1.94 -0.06
N MET A 166 11.90 -2.10 0.92
CA MET A 166 12.20 -2.76 2.19
C MET A 166 12.54 -4.23 1.98
N GLY A 167 11.79 -4.93 1.13
CA GLY A 167 12.08 -6.30 0.72
C GLY A 167 13.49 -6.37 0.15
N CYS A 168 13.77 -5.55 -0.85
CA CYS A 168 15.07 -5.56 -1.51
C CYS A 168 16.23 -5.29 -0.53
N LEU A 169 16.05 -4.36 0.41
CA LEU A 169 17.04 -4.09 1.45
C LEU A 169 17.31 -5.34 2.31
N PHE A 170 16.26 -6.00 2.81
CA PHE A 170 16.42 -7.20 3.63
C PHE A 170 17.03 -8.36 2.84
N GLY A 171 16.56 -8.59 1.61
CA GLY A 171 17.17 -9.56 0.72
C GLY A 171 18.66 -9.30 0.51
N ALA A 172 19.05 -8.04 0.29
CA ALA A 172 20.43 -7.67 0.02
C ALA A 172 21.33 -7.78 1.25
N VAL A 173 20.83 -7.41 2.44
CA VAL A 173 21.57 -7.53 3.71
C VAL A 173 21.84 -8.99 4.05
N PHE A 174 20.83 -9.84 3.96
CA PHE A 174 20.92 -11.24 4.38
C PHE A 174 21.27 -12.20 3.23
N GLN A 175 21.40 -11.70 2.00
CA GLN A 175 21.64 -12.47 0.78
C GLN A 175 20.64 -13.61 0.59
N ASN A 176 19.37 -13.35 0.91
CA ASN A 176 18.32 -14.37 0.93
C ASN A 176 17.03 -13.86 0.30
N VAL A 177 16.61 -14.51 -0.79
CA VAL A 177 15.37 -14.20 -1.53
C VAL A 177 14.12 -14.36 -0.65
N TYR A 178 14.10 -15.30 0.29
CA TYR A 178 12.94 -15.47 1.17
C TYR A 178 12.72 -14.27 2.10
N LEU A 179 13.81 -13.59 2.50
CA LEU A 179 13.73 -12.38 3.34
C LEU A 179 13.34 -11.14 2.56
N ASP A 180 13.59 -11.12 1.25
CA ASP A 180 13.04 -10.09 0.35
C ASP A 180 11.52 -10.15 0.27
N LEU A 181 10.99 -11.38 0.15
CA LEU A 181 9.55 -11.62 0.04
C LEU A 181 8.81 -11.49 1.37
N ALA A 182 9.29 -12.17 2.42
CA ALA A 182 8.60 -12.24 3.69
C ALA A 182 8.98 -11.12 4.66
N GLY A 183 10.14 -10.49 4.49
CA GLY A 183 10.65 -9.49 5.42
C GLY A 183 9.70 -8.30 5.63
N PRO A 184 9.16 -7.68 4.55
CA PRO A 184 8.20 -6.59 4.69
C PRO A 184 6.92 -6.97 5.43
N LEU A 185 6.44 -8.19 5.19
CA LEU A 185 5.28 -8.74 5.89
C LEU A 185 5.57 -8.94 7.38
N ILE A 186 6.70 -9.56 7.72
CA ILE A 186 7.10 -9.83 9.11
C ILE A 186 7.25 -8.51 9.89
N VAL A 187 7.91 -7.51 9.30
CA VAL A 187 8.06 -6.19 9.94
C VAL A 187 6.72 -5.53 10.14
N THR A 188 5.84 -5.55 9.13
CA THR A 188 4.49 -5.00 9.27
C THR A 188 3.73 -5.70 10.39
N LEU A 189 3.72 -7.04 10.44
CA LEU A 189 3.05 -7.81 11.48
C LEU A 189 3.57 -7.49 12.89
N ILE A 190 4.90 -7.42 13.06
CA ILE A 190 5.50 -7.07 14.35
C ILE A 190 5.07 -5.66 14.77
N LEU A 191 5.07 -4.70 13.84
CA LEU A 191 4.65 -3.34 14.12
C LEU A 191 3.15 -3.22 14.38
N THR A 192 2.31 -4.01 13.71
CA THR A 192 0.87 -4.09 13.97
C THR A 192 0.60 -4.62 15.37
N VAL A 193 1.21 -5.74 15.75
CA VAL A 193 1.08 -6.28 17.13
C VAL A 193 1.62 -5.29 18.16
N ALA A 194 2.75 -4.64 17.90
CA ALA A 194 3.32 -3.66 18.80
C ALA A 194 2.45 -2.38 18.91
N ALA A 195 1.78 -1.97 17.84
CA ALA A 195 0.82 -0.86 17.85
C ALA A 195 -0.42 -1.19 18.68
N GLU A 196 -0.91 -2.43 18.65
CA GLU A 196 -2.02 -2.87 19.52
C GLU A 196 -1.64 -2.82 21.01
N VAL A 197 -0.39 -3.19 21.35
CA VAL A 197 0.09 -3.14 22.74
C VAL A 197 0.41 -1.70 23.18
N PHE A 198 0.94 -0.87 22.28
CA PHE A 198 1.40 0.50 22.57
C PHE A 198 0.81 1.55 21.59
N PRO A 199 -0.52 1.76 21.57
CA PRO A 199 -1.22 2.49 20.51
C PRO A 199 -0.92 4.00 20.44
N LYS A 200 -0.28 4.57 21.47
CA LYS A 200 0.13 5.99 21.49
C LYS A 200 1.57 6.21 21.03
N VAL A 201 2.37 5.16 20.92
CA VAL A 201 3.82 5.24 20.70
C VAL A 201 4.20 4.64 19.35
N ILE A 202 3.59 3.50 19.01
CA ILE A 202 3.91 2.76 17.79
C ILE A 202 2.76 2.89 16.81
N VAL A 203 3.10 3.16 15.56
CA VAL A 203 2.15 3.26 14.46
C VAL A 203 2.47 2.14 13.48
N SER A 204 1.46 1.36 13.12
CA SER A 204 1.63 0.25 12.19
C SER A 204 1.55 0.72 10.72
N PRO A 205 2.42 0.22 9.83
CA PRO A 205 2.46 0.67 8.44
C PRO A 205 1.16 0.41 7.67
N ASP A 206 0.50 -0.72 7.93
CA ASP A 206 -0.79 -1.12 7.35
C ASP A 206 -1.94 -0.20 7.77
N ALA A 207 -2.00 0.19 9.04
CA ALA A 207 -3.01 1.10 9.56
C ALA A 207 -2.90 2.50 8.94
N VAL A 208 -1.68 2.97 8.68
CA VAL A 208 -1.45 4.30 8.07
C VAL A 208 -1.92 4.38 6.62
N ILE A 209 -1.78 3.29 5.87
CA ILE A 209 -2.15 3.27 4.45
C ILE A 209 -3.62 2.87 4.24
N ALA A 210 -4.23 2.16 5.19
CA ALA A 210 -5.63 1.77 5.11
C ALA A 210 -6.57 2.99 5.15
N PRO A 211 -7.56 3.08 4.25
CA PRO A 211 -8.51 4.21 4.22
C PRO A 211 -9.38 4.31 5.47
N MET A 212 -9.76 3.16 6.02
CA MET A 212 -10.36 3.03 7.33
C MET A 212 -9.38 2.30 8.24
N SER A 213 -8.59 3.06 9.00
CA SER A 213 -7.60 2.50 9.92
C SER A 213 -8.27 1.83 11.12
N PRO A 214 -7.80 0.64 11.56
CA PRO A 214 -8.27 0.02 12.81
C PRO A 214 -7.83 0.82 14.06
N ASN A 215 -6.74 1.59 13.93
CA ASN A 215 -6.12 2.36 15.01
C ASN A 215 -6.21 3.86 14.77
N PHE A 216 -6.03 4.65 15.83
CA PHE A 216 -5.97 6.10 15.70
C PHE A 216 -4.77 6.53 14.87
N LEU A 217 -5.04 7.33 13.85
CA LEU A 217 -3.99 7.82 12.94
C LEU A 217 -3.21 8.97 13.59
N PRO A 218 -1.88 9.00 13.41
CA PRO A 218 -1.08 10.16 13.76
C PRO A 218 -1.41 11.34 12.82
N GLU A 219 -0.88 12.53 13.10
CA GLU A 219 -1.01 13.65 12.15
C GLU A 219 -0.38 13.29 10.79
N PHE A 220 -1.04 13.71 9.70
CA PHE A 220 -0.58 13.47 8.34
C PHE A 220 0.87 13.97 8.10
N ARG A 221 1.26 15.08 8.74
CA ARG A 221 2.64 15.60 8.68
C ARG A 221 3.68 14.60 9.20
N VAL A 222 3.37 13.89 10.29
CA VAL A 222 4.25 12.88 10.88
C VAL A 222 4.41 11.70 9.92
N VAL A 223 3.31 11.29 9.27
CA VAL A 223 3.34 10.23 8.25
C VAL A 223 4.24 10.59 7.09
N VAL A 224 4.11 11.80 6.53
CA VAL A 224 4.94 12.26 5.41
C VAL A 224 6.42 12.29 5.79
N ILE A 225 6.75 12.77 6.98
CA ILE A 225 8.14 12.77 7.47
C ILE A 225 8.66 11.33 7.62
N GLY A 226 7.89 10.43 8.24
CA GLY A 226 8.26 9.02 8.39
C GLY A 226 8.44 8.32 7.04
N PHE A 227 7.59 8.62 6.06
CA PHE A 227 7.70 8.14 4.69
C PHE A 227 9.02 8.60 4.04
N ILE A 228 9.35 9.88 4.12
CA ILE A 228 10.59 10.43 3.53
C ILE A 228 11.82 9.82 4.22
N VAL A 229 11.81 9.72 5.55
CA VAL A 229 12.93 9.14 6.31
C VAL A 229 13.14 7.67 5.95
N SER A 230 12.07 6.87 5.88
CA SER A 230 12.16 5.45 5.50
C SER A 230 12.64 5.28 4.06
N LEU A 231 12.16 6.11 3.12
CA LEU A 231 12.62 6.11 1.73
C LEU A 231 14.12 6.39 1.62
N ILE A 232 14.60 7.44 2.30
CA ILE A 232 16.04 7.80 2.31
C ILE A 232 16.87 6.68 2.95
N ALA A 233 16.40 6.10 4.07
CA ALA A 233 17.09 5.02 4.75
C ALA A 233 17.21 3.76 3.86
N MET A 234 16.15 3.38 3.16
CA MET A 234 16.15 2.22 2.26
C MET A 234 17.07 2.43 1.05
N ILE A 235 16.96 3.58 0.38
CA ILE A 235 17.83 3.93 -0.75
C ILE A 235 19.29 4.03 -0.30
N GLY A 236 19.56 4.67 0.82
CA GLY A 236 20.90 4.78 1.43
C GLY A 236 21.48 3.40 1.77
N GLY A 237 20.69 2.53 2.38
CA GLY A 237 21.05 1.15 2.68
C GLY A 237 21.43 0.36 1.43
N ILE A 238 20.56 0.33 0.42
CA ILE A 238 20.81 -0.41 -0.83
C ILE A 238 22.05 0.13 -1.55
N THR A 239 22.20 1.46 -1.65
CA THR A 239 23.36 2.08 -2.32
C THR A 239 24.67 1.82 -1.57
N SER A 240 24.65 1.75 -0.24
CA SER A 240 25.83 1.38 0.56
C SER A 240 26.30 -0.06 0.30
N ILE A 241 25.35 -1.01 0.22
CA ILE A 241 25.62 -2.42 -0.08
C ILE A 241 26.18 -2.57 -1.49
N ALA A 242 25.58 -1.86 -2.46
CA ALA A 242 26.04 -1.85 -3.85
C ALA A 242 27.49 -1.34 -3.95
N LYS A 243 27.85 -0.29 -3.20
CA LYS A 243 29.24 0.23 -3.16
C LYS A 243 30.21 -0.80 -2.59
N ALA A 244 29.88 -1.42 -1.46
CA ALA A 244 30.74 -2.41 -0.79
C ALA A 244 31.10 -3.59 -1.71
N LYS A 245 30.15 -4.09 -2.50
CA LYS A 245 30.37 -5.22 -3.42
C LYS A 245 31.19 -4.90 -4.66
N THR A 246 31.41 -3.63 -4.97
CA THR A 246 32.24 -3.22 -6.12
C THR A 246 33.71 -3.02 -5.77
N GLN A 247 34.07 -3.05 -4.48
CA GLN A 247 35.44 -2.91 -4.01
C GLN A 247 36.16 -4.25 -3.78
N ILE A 248 35.45 -5.38 -3.98
CA ILE A 248 35.94 -6.76 -3.84
C ILE A 248 36.03 -7.40 -5.23
#